data_AF-A0A2G8HVC0-F1
#
_entry.id   AF-A0A2G8HVC0-F1
#
_cell.length_a   1.000
_cell.length_b   1.000
_cell.length_c   1.000
_cell.angle_alpha   90.00
_cell.angle_beta   90.00
_cell.angle_gamma   90.00
#
_symmetry.space_group_name_H-M   'P 1'
#
loop_
_entity.id
_entity.type
_entity.pdbx_description
1 polymer ?
#
loop_
_entity_poly.entity_id
_entity_poly.type
_entity_poly.pdbx_seq_one_letter_code
_entity_poly.pdbx_strand_id
1 'polypeptide(L)'
;MIKKVLISLIFIQLWGCGLATTRPKLEMSLAQVAFLAAKESKAQTLSPGIFRKAEFYYLKAKSAYKRKYFNKAKQYAILSKKFSERAEFIAIRKQTLENL
;
A
#
# COMPACT_ATOMS: atom_id res chain seq x y z
N MET A 1 3.45 -45.76 -20.53
CA MET A 1 2.55 -44.59 -20.73
C MET A 1 2.12 -43.93 -19.41
N ILE A 2 1.85 -44.70 -18.34
CA ILE A 2 1.46 -44.20 -17.00
C ILE A 2 2.44 -43.17 -16.40
N LYS A 3 3.77 -43.35 -16.56
CA LYS A 3 4.77 -42.37 -16.07
C LYS A 3 4.64 -40.98 -16.71
N LYS A 4 4.27 -40.89 -18.00
CA LYS A 4 4.09 -39.61 -18.70
C LYS A 4 2.82 -38.89 -18.23
N VAL A 5 1.76 -39.64 -17.93
CA VAL A 5 0.50 -39.12 -17.37
C VAL A 5 0.72 -38.58 -15.95
N LEU A 6 1.49 -39.30 -15.13
CA LEU A 6 1.83 -38.86 -13.77
C LEU A 6 2.63 -37.55 -13.75
N ILE A 7 3.59 -37.40 -14.67
CA ILE A 7 4.37 -36.17 -14.83
C ILE A 7 3.48 -35.00 -15.29
N SER A 8 2.56 -35.25 -16.24
CA SER A 8 1.61 -34.22 -16.70
C SER A 8 0.67 -33.76 -15.58
N LEU A 9 0.28 -34.66 -14.67
CA LEU A 9 -0.61 -34.33 -13.54
C LEU A 9 0.09 -33.45 -12.49
N ILE A 10 1.39 -33.68 -12.24
CA ILE A 10 2.23 -32.88 -11.35
C ILE A 10 2.39 -31.44 -11.88
N PHE A 11 2.56 -31.28 -13.20
CA PHE A 11 2.63 -29.96 -13.81
C PHE A 11 1.34 -29.16 -13.64
N ILE A 12 0.16 -29.80 -13.66
CA ILE A 12 -1.13 -29.10 -13.49
C ILE A 12 -1.31 -28.59 -12.04
N GLN A 13 -0.81 -29.32 -11.04
CA GLN A 13 -0.93 -28.91 -9.64
C GLN A 13 -0.04 -27.73 -9.27
N LEU A 14 1.07 -27.51 -9.98
CA LEU A 14 2.00 -26.40 -9.75
C LEU A 14 1.50 -25.04 -10.30
N TRP A 15 0.45 -25.03 -11.13
CA TRP A 15 -0.09 -23.79 -11.72
C TRP A 15 -1.10 -23.06 -10.82
N GLY A 16 -1.50 -23.66 -9.69
CA GLY A 16 -2.57 -23.13 -8.82
C GLY A 16 -2.17 -22.02 -7.83
N CYS A 17 -0.89 -21.68 -7.68
CA CYS A 17 -0.41 -20.79 -6.60
C CYS A 17 -0.88 -19.31 -6.67
N GLY A 18 -1.62 -18.91 -7.70
CA GLY A 18 -2.10 -17.52 -7.87
C GLY A 18 -3.37 -17.16 -7.10
N LEU A 19 -4.19 -18.13 -6.67
CA LEU A 19 -5.53 -17.86 -6.10
C LEU A 19 -5.54 -17.50 -4.60
N ALA A 20 -4.44 -17.72 -3.87
CA ALA A 20 -4.39 -17.55 -2.42
C ALA A 20 -4.08 -16.12 -1.93
N THR A 21 -4.22 -15.09 -2.77
CA THR A 21 -3.96 -13.70 -2.34
C THR A 21 -5.13 -13.17 -1.53
N THR A 22 -4.97 -13.06 -0.22
CA THR A 22 -5.98 -12.53 0.69
C THR A 22 -6.20 -11.03 0.48
N ARG A 23 -7.44 -10.57 0.69
CA ARG A 23 -7.80 -9.15 0.54
C ARG A 23 -7.16 -8.33 1.69
N PRO A 24 -6.28 -7.34 1.41
CA PRO A 24 -5.52 -6.61 2.43
C PRO A 24 -6.34 -5.49 3.07
N LYS A 25 -7.44 -5.84 3.76
CA LYS A 25 -8.35 -4.85 4.37
C LYS A 25 -7.65 -4.01 5.43
N LEU A 26 -6.83 -4.65 6.25
CA LEU A 26 -6.12 -4.01 7.35
C LEU A 26 -5.11 -2.98 6.82
N GLU A 27 -4.26 -3.36 5.87
CA GLU A 27 -3.23 -2.49 5.32
C GLU A 27 -3.83 -1.29 4.58
N MET A 28 -4.93 -1.50 3.86
CA MET A 28 -5.66 -0.40 3.22
C MET A 28 -6.25 0.58 4.24
N SER A 29 -6.83 0.08 5.34
CA SER A 29 -7.37 0.91 6.42
C SER A 29 -6.27 1.73 7.09
N LEU A 30 -5.15 1.09 7.45
CA LEU A 30 -4.01 1.78 8.05
C LEU A 30 -3.42 2.85 7.13
N ALA A 31 -3.32 2.57 5.82
CA ALA A 31 -2.85 3.55 4.84
C ALA A 31 -3.80 4.75 4.73
N GLN A 32 -5.11 4.52 4.80
CA GLN A 32 -6.12 5.58 4.78
C GLN A 32 -6.03 6.46 6.03
N VAL A 33 -5.99 5.85 7.22
CA VAL A 33 -5.88 6.59 8.49
C VAL A 33 -4.60 7.41 8.53
N ALA A 34 -3.45 6.82 8.18
CA ALA A 34 -2.18 7.54 8.14
C ALA A 34 -2.20 8.71 7.15
N PHE A 35 -2.81 8.52 5.97
CA PHE A 35 -2.92 9.59 4.97
C PHE A 35 -3.82 10.74 5.45
N LEU A 36 -4.91 10.43 6.17
CA LEU A 36 -5.77 11.45 6.78
C LEU A 36 -5.04 12.22 7.89
N ALA A 37 -4.31 11.53 8.77
CA ALA A 37 -3.51 12.17 9.82
C ALA A 37 -2.43 13.11 9.24
N ALA A 38 -1.76 12.68 8.17
CA ALA A 38 -0.83 13.55 7.43
C ALA A 38 -1.52 14.78 6.82
N LYS A 39 -2.77 14.65 6.36
CA LYS A 39 -3.53 15.78 5.84
C LYS A 39 -3.96 16.76 6.94
N GLU A 40 -4.40 16.24 8.08
CA GLU A 40 -4.84 17.02 9.24
C GLU A 40 -3.69 17.83 9.87
N SER A 41 -2.48 17.26 9.89
CA SER A 41 -1.25 17.96 10.29
C SER A 41 -0.75 18.99 9.27
N LYS A 42 -1.53 19.34 8.24
CA LYS A 42 -1.16 20.27 7.17
C LYS A 42 0.12 19.87 6.42
N ALA A 43 0.41 18.56 6.31
CA ALA A 43 1.62 18.11 5.62
C ALA A 43 1.67 18.50 4.14
N GLN A 44 0.54 18.84 3.53
CA GLN A 44 0.49 19.38 2.17
C GLN A 44 1.27 20.71 2.03
N THR A 45 1.30 21.56 3.06
CA THR A 45 2.04 22.83 3.04
C THR A 45 3.41 22.68 3.71
N LEU A 46 3.49 21.96 4.83
CA LEU A 46 4.71 21.85 5.63
C LEU A 46 5.68 20.78 5.10
N SER A 47 5.19 19.75 4.41
CA SER A 47 5.99 18.64 3.86
C SER A 47 5.49 18.18 2.46
N PRO A 48 5.34 19.11 1.49
CA PRO A 48 4.65 18.84 0.21
C PRO A 48 5.26 17.69 -0.57
N GLY A 49 6.59 17.59 -0.62
CA GLY A 49 7.28 16.57 -1.40
C GLY A 49 7.01 15.14 -0.91
N ILE A 50 6.95 14.94 0.42
CA ILE A 50 6.70 13.62 1.00
C ILE A 50 5.20 13.32 0.98
N PHE A 51 4.36 14.32 1.25
CA PHE A 51 2.91 14.19 1.16
C PHE A 51 2.45 13.81 -0.26
N ARG A 52 3.03 14.40 -1.32
CA ARG A 52 2.72 14.04 -2.72
C ARG A 52 3.08 12.59 -3.04
N LYS A 53 4.19 12.08 -2.48
CA LYS A 53 4.58 10.66 -2.62
C LYS A 53 3.59 9.75 -1.90
N ALA A 54 3.16 10.12 -0.70
CA ALA A 54 2.13 9.40 0.03
C ALA A 54 0.83 9.32 -0.76
N GLU A 55 0.35 10.45 -1.28
CA GLU A 55 -0.86 10.54 -2.12
C GLU A 55 -0.76 9.66 -3.37
N PHE A 56 0.37 9.72 -4.08
CA PHE A 56 0.61 8.90 -5.27
C PHE A 56 0.47 7.40 -4.97
N TYR A 57 1.10 6.91 -3.90
CA TYR A 57 0.99 5.50 -3.52
C TYR A 57 -0.40 5.15 -2.98
N TYR A 58 -1.07 6.06 -2.28
CA TYR A 58 -2.44 5.88 -1.81
C TYR A 58 -3.41 5.68 -2.98
N LEU A 59 -3.33 6.54 -4.00
CA LEU A 59 -4.15 6.44 -5.21
C LEU A 59 -3.88 5.14 -5.98
N LYS A 60 -2.61 4.74 -6.10
CA LYS A 60 -2.24 3.45 -6.69
C LYS A 60 -2.77 2.27 -5.90
N ALA A 61 -2.72 2.31 -4.57
CA ALA A 61 -3.27 1.28 -3.71
C ALA A 61 -4.78 1.12 -3.92
N LYS A 62 -5.53 2.23 -3.93
CA LYS A 62 -6.98 2.23 -4.20
C LYS A 62 -7.31 1.66 -5.57
N SER A 63 -6.58 2.07 -6.61
CA SER A 63 -6.76 1.58 -7.98
C SER A 63 -6.50 0.08 -8.09
N ALA A 64 -5.38 -0.39 -7.53
CA ALA A 64 -5.03 -1.82 -7.52
C ALA A 64 -6.04 -2.66 -6.72
N TYR A 65 -6.52 -2.14 -5.58
CA TYR A 65 -7.53 -2.80 -4.76
C TYR A 65 -8.87 -2.94 -5.49
N LYS A 66 -9.31 -1.89 -6.21
CA LYS A 66 -10.52 -1.93 -7.05
C LYS A 66 -10.41 -2.98 -8.17
N ARG A 67 -9.21 -3.14 -8.75
CA ARG A 67 -8.90 -4.13 -9.78
C ARG A 67 -8.65 -5.55 -9.23
N LYS A 68 -8.81 -5.75 -7.92
CA LYS A 68 -8.55 -7.02 -7.21
C LYS A 68 -7.10 -7.50 -7.28
N TYR A 69 -6.14 -6.62 -7.59
CA TYR A 69 -4.71 -6.92 -7.53
C TYR A 69 -4.20 -6.77 -6.10
N PHE A 70 -4.60 -7.69 -5.23
CA PHE A 70 -4.43 -7.57 -3.78
C PHE A 70 -2.97 -7.50 -3.32
N ASN A 71 -2.06 -8.27 -3.93
CA ASN A 71 -0.63 -8.19 -3.61
C ASN A 71 -0.04 -6.81 -3.90
N LYS A 72 -0.34 -6.25 -5.08
CA LYS A 72 0.12 -4.90 -5.47
C LYS A 72 -0.53 -3.83 -4.60
N ALA A 73 -1.82 -3.96 -4.31
CA ALA A 73 -2.55 -3.05 -3.42
C ALA A 73 -1.90 -3.01 -2.03
N LYS A 74 -1.57 -4.18 -1.45
CA LYS A 74 -0.87 -4.28 -0.17
C LYS A 74 0.48 -3.57 -0.19
N GLN A 75 1.30 -3.82 -1.21
CA GLN A 75 2.61 -3.16 -1.36
C GLN A 75 2.48 -1.65 -1.42
N TYR A 76 1.55 -1.13 -2.24
CA TYR A 76 1.31 0.31 -2.33
C TYR A 76 0.73 0.89 -1.04
N ALA A 77 -0.14 0.17 -0.33
CA ALA A 77 -0.70 0.61 0.95
C ALA A 77 0.40 0.75 2.01
N ILE A 78 1.33 -0.21 2.11
CA ILE A 78 2.47 -0.14 3.02
C ILE A 78 3.35 1.08 2.72
N LEU A 79 3.64 1.33 1.43
CA LEU A 79 4.41 2.52 1.03
C LEU A 79 3.66 3.81 1.36
N SER A 80 2.37 3.88 1.04
CA SER A 80 1.50 5.02 1.37
C SER A 80 1.52 5.32 2.86
N LYS A 81 1.33 4.30 3.71
CA LYS A 81 1.39 4.42 5.17
C LYS A 81 2.72 5.03 5.60
N LYS A 82 3.84 4.43 5.19
CA LYS A 82 5.20 4.87 5.56
C LYS A 82 5.48 6.32 5.17
N PHE A 83 5.09 6.75 3.97
CA PHE A 83 5.28 8.13 3.55
C PHE A 83 4.32 9.09 4.26
N SER A 84 3.10 8.66 4.57
CA SER A 84 2.13 9.47 5.32
C SER A 84 2.60 9.74 6.73
N GLU A 85 3.01 8.70 7.48
CA GLU A 85 3.54 8.84 8.85
C GLU A 85 4.76 9.76 8.88
N ARG A 86 5.65 9.65 7.88
CA ARG A 86 6.80 10.54 7.77
C ARG A 86 6.40 11.98 7.45
N ALA A 87 5.42 12.18 6.58
CA ALA A 87 4.92 13.50 6.23
C ALA A 87 4.26 14.18 7.44
N GLU A 88 3.44 13.43 8.17
CA GLU A 88 2.80 13.84 9.42
C GLU A 88 3.84 14.26 10.46
N PHE A 89 4.82 13.39 10.75
CA PHE A 89 5.87 13.70 11.72
C PHE A 89 6.63 14.99 11.37
N ILE A 90 7.01 15.17 10.10
CA ILE A 90 7.72 16.37 9.66
C ILE A 90 6.83 17.61 9.77
N ALA A 91 5.55 17.49 9.42
CA ALA A 91 4.61 18.59 9.50
C ALA A 91 4.39 19.03 10.95
N ILE A 92 4.13 18.09 11.85
CA ILE A 92 4.00 18.35 13.29
C ILE A 92 5.28 18.96 13.84
N ARG A 93 6.46 18.39 13.50
CA ARG A 93 7.75 18.93 13.96
C ARG A 93 7.97 20.37 13.51
N LYS A 94 7.66 20.70 12.26
CA LYS A 94 7.80 22.07 11.77
C LYS A 94 6.82 23.01 12.45
N GLN A 95 5.56 22.59 12.59
CA GLN A 95 4.54 23.36 13.27
C GLN A 95 4.94 23.66 14.73
N THR A 96 5.52 22.69 15.44
CA THR A 96 5.90 22.86 16.85
C THR A 96 7.23 23.60 17.06
N LEU A 97 8.23 23.39 16.19
CA LEU A 97 9.57 23.95 16.38
C LEU A 97 9.81 25.27 15.62
N GLU A 98 9.12 25.47 14.50
CA GLU A 98 9.33 26.64 13.64
C GLU A 98 8.25 27.73 13.88
N ASN A 99 7.30 27.51 14.81
CA ASN A 99 6.16 28.40 15.09
C ASN A 99 5.40 28.83 13.80
N LEU A 100 5.30 27.92 12.82
CA LEU A 100 4.54 28.07 11.57
C LEU A 100 3.13 27.50 11.71
#